data_AF-A0A941IM66-F1
#
_entry.id   AF-A0A941IM66-F1
#
_cell.length_a   1.000
_cell.length_b   1.000
_cell.length_c   1.000
_cell.angle_alpha   90.00
_cell.angle_beta   90.00
_cell.angle_gamma   90.00
#
_symmetry.space_group_name_H-M   'P 1'
#
loop_
_entity.id
_entity.type
_entity.pdbx_description
1 polymer ?
#
loop_
_entity_poly.entity_id
_entity_poly.type
_entity_poly.pdbx_seq_one_letter_code
_entity_poly.pdbx_strand_id
1 'polypeptide(L)'
;MSLIRRRKPAAEPPPVRLPDLEFLALVKESLEACAPGVTEGAELKGNSLISPRGWAVGVLPPRHAGGHHYDLAVAPDVNLQPDVPMFLECAVAITGNPRHAADSWAQTAGACLLELLDRRERFADHAGPEDHRGVPGWHMIASGATGMGLDVAENQRLQLALVNANVLHRIADSFTAGLESPYFNGVKVFYGGQPGAMEAEVRVNGERHAAASAAMAALNLPEPKVFTAVRYYALLLPLPPGRSEPEYPAVRLELEDAGDHCHAHNATCRCGGDLDPEHPGFEIGLPHLVAELSDEERARSVRIDTGAMIVADGVGNFLKVRLPIQLEDGRTVVYLAWAYLEAEVFNEVGRRGRSQSLEGHRFKGLFCNAVGPWGEHLLRAPIILEGRPASEPGAVGYCEVVETSHPLLNKVLTERWPADFVLGDRDPRLRAA
;
A
#
# COMPACT_ATOMS: atom_id res chain seq x y z
N MET A 1 13.69 11.23 50.79
CA MET A 1 14.42 10.17 50.06
C MET A 1 13.64 9.83 48.79
N SER A 2 14.19 10.19 47.64
CA SER A 2 13.60 10.06 46.31
C SER A 2 13.71 8.63 45.79
N LEU A 3 12.61 8.06 45.29
CA LEU A 3 12.57 6.78 44.56
C LEU A 3 12.10 7.01 43.13
N ILE A 4 12.82 7.85 42.39
CA ILE A 4 12.78 7.85 40.93
C ILE A 4 13.75 6.75 40.47
N ARG A 5 13.20 5.54 40.23
CA ARG A 5 13.92 4.51 39.46
C ARG A 5 14.06 5.02 38.02
N ARG A 6 15.25 5.50 37.64
CA ARG A 6 15.62 5.70 36.24
C ARG A 6 15.44 4.39 35.49
N ARG A 7 14.47 4.36 34.58
CA ARG A 7 14.22 3.25 33.65
C ARG A 7 15.42 3.15 32.71
N LYS A 8 15.87 1.92 32.45
CA LYS A 8 16.86 1.64 31.39
C LYS A 8 16.32 2.19 30.06
N PRO A 9 17.13 2.84 29.22
CA PRO A 9 16.71 3.22 27.88
C PRO A 9 16.22 1.98 27.15
N ALA A 10 15.07 2.08 26.47
CA ALA A 10 14.66 1.06 25.51
C ALA A 10 15.81 0.87 24.51
N ALA A 11 16.09 -0.37 24.13
CA ALA A 11 17.04 -0.65 23.07
C ALA A 11 16.64 0.17 21.82
N GLU A 12 17.61 0.79 21.16
CA GLU A 12 17.36 1.50 19.90
C GLU A 12 16.59 0.57 18.95
N PRO A 13 15.49 1.04 18.33
CA PRO A 13 14.81 0.25 17.32
C PRO A 13 15.80 -0.05 16.19
N PRO A 14 15.75 -1.26 15.59
CA PRO A 14 16.62 -1.58 14.46
C PRO A 14 16.44 -0.54 13.34
N PRO A 15 17.47 -0.30 12.51
CA PRO A 15 17.57 0.82 11.55
C PRO A 15 16.53 0.83 10.40
N VAL A 16 15.47 0.03 10.50
CA VAL A 16 14.43 -0.20 9.48
C VAL A 16 13.03 0.23 9.97
N ARG A 17 12.83 0.48 11.27
CA ARG A 17 11.55 0.99 11.81
C ARG A 17 11.61 2.49 11.95
N LEU A 18 10.72 3.19 11.24
CA LEU A 18 10.50 4.61 11.43
C LEU A 18 10.06 4.94 12.87
N PRO A 19 10.41 6.13 13.37
CA PRO A 19 9.74 6.74 14.49
C PRO A 19 8.22 6.72 14.36
N ASP A 20 7.51 6.63 15.47
CA ASP A 20 6.05 6.42 15.49
C ASP A 20 5.28 7.51 14.72
N LEU A 21 5.69 8.77 14.84
CA LEU A 21 5.05 9.87 14.11
C LEU A 21 5.33 9.86 12.60
N GLU A 22 6.52 9.43 12.20
CA GLU A 22 6.86 9.27 10.77
C GLU A 22 6.05 8.12 10.17
N PHE A 23 5.90 7.01 10.89
CA PHE A 23 5.02 5.93 10.45
C PHE A 23 3.55 6.37 10.39
N LEU A 24 3.07 7.14 11.37
CA LEU A 24 1.71 7.68 11.36
C LEU A 24 1.47 8.70 10.25
N ALA A 25 2.50 9.40 9.76
CA ALA A 25 2.40 10.23 8.56
C ALA A 25 2.08 9.35 7.33
N LEU A 26 2.76 8.21 7.20
CA LEU A 26 2.44 7.25 6.13
C LEU A 26 1.03 6.69 6.28
N VAL A 27 0.58 6.38 7.50
CA VAL A 27 -0.80 5.95 7.79
C VAL A 27 -1.80 7.04 7.39
N LYS A 28 -1.52 8.31 7.72
CA LYS A 28 -2.35 9.46 7.31
C LYS A 28 -2.48 9.53 5.79
N GLU A 29 -1.37 9.48 5.07
CA GLU A 29 -1.37 9.50 3.60
C GLU A 29 -2.11 8.30 3.00
N SER A 30 -1.96 7.11 3.60
CA SER A 30 -2.64 5.90 3.13
C SER A 30 -4.16 5.98 3.32
N LEU A 31 -4.61 6.50 4.47
CA LEU A 31 -6.03 6.75 4.73
C LEU A 31 -6.60 7.82 3.78
N GLU A 32 -5.84 8.89 3.53
CA GLU A 32 -6.22 9.93 2.59
C GLU A 32 -6.34 9.40 1.15
N ALA A 33 -5.44 8.50 0.74
CA ALA A 33 -5.52 7.84 -0.56
C ALA A 33 -6.75 6.91 -0.66
N CYS A 34 -7.13 6.23 0.42
CA CYS A 34 -8.33 5.39 0.45
C CYS A 34 -9.62 6.21 0.48
N ALA A 35 -9.65 7.32 1.23
CA ALA A 35 -10.81 8.18 1.38
C ALA A 35 -10.39 9.65 1.37
N PRO A 36 -10.33 10.29 0.18
CA PRO A 36 -9.92 11.68 0.06
C PRO A 36 -10.74 12.61 0.95
N GLY A 37 -10.05 13.54 1.61
CA GLY A 37 -10.60 14.44 2.61
C GLY A 37 -10.65 13.85 4.01
N VAL A 38 -10.53 12.53 4.23
CA VAL A 38 -10.75 11.93 5.57
C VAL A 38 -9.78 12.44 6.61
N THR A 39 -8.54 12.76 6.22
CA THR A 39 -7.48 13.24 7.10
C THR A 39 -7.31 14.76 7.10
N GLU A 40 -8.23 15.48 6.46
CA GLU A 40 -8.27 16.94 6.48
C GLU A 40 -8.30 17.48 7.91
N GLY A 41 -7.35 18.37 8.21
CA GLY A 41 -7.18 18.93 9.55
C GLY A 41 -6.65 17.95 10.61
N ALA A 42 -6.39 16.68 10.28
CA ALA A 42 -5.85 15.72 11.23
C ALA A 42 -4.39 16.05 11.60
N GLU A 43 -4.09 15.99 12.89
CA GLU A 43 -2.79 16.35 13.47
C GLU A 43 -2.01 15.12 13.93
N LEU A 44 -0.70 15.16 13.73
CA LEU A 44 0.25 14.21 14.30
C LEU A 44 0.78 14.76 15.62
N LYS A 45 0.49 14.10 16.74
CA LYS A 45 0.87 14.55 18.08
C LYS A 45 1.23 13.39 18.99
N GLY A 46 2.42 13.47 19.60
CA GLY A 46 2.91 12.44 20.51
C GLY A 46 3.18 11.13 19.78
N ASN A 47 2.28 10.16 19.93
CA ASN A 47 2.30 8.87 19.24
C ASN A 47 0.95 8.60 18.52
N SER A 48 0.24 9.66 18.13
CA SER A 48 -1.11 9.56 17.57
C SER A 48 -1.32 10.48 16.36
N LEU A 49 -2.11 9.99 15.41
CA LEU A 49 -2.82 10.74 14.39
C LEU A 49 -4.24 11.02 14.93
N ILE A 50 -4.61 12.28 15.08
CA ILE A 50 -5.87 12.70 15.70
C ILE A 50 -6.65 13.53 14.69
N SER A 51 -7.85 13.09 14.36
CA SER A 51 -8.73 13.82 13.45
C SER A 51 -9.62 14.80 14.21
N PRO A 52 -9.83 16.03 13.68
CA PRO A 52 -10.81 16.96 14.23
C PRO A 52 -12.24 16.42 14.13
N ARG A 53 -12.46 15.38 13.30
CA ARG A 53 -13.75 14.69 13.17
C ARG A 53 -14.01 13.67 14.29
N GLY A 54 -13.10 13.53 15.26
CA GLY A 54 -13.35 12.75 16.47
C GLY A 54 -12.86 11.30 16.44
N TRP A 55 -12.06 10.89 15.45
CA TRP A 55 -11.37 9.59 15.44
C TRP A 55 -9.86 9.77 15.62
N ALA A 56 -9.17 8.72 16.08
CA ALA A 56 -7.71 8.72 16.23
C ALA A 56 -7.08 7.34 15.95
N VAL A 57 -5.82 7.35 15.54
CA VAL A 57 -4.96 6.17 15.41
C VAL A 57 -3.67 6.42 16.17
N GLY A 58 -3.27 5.52 17.06
CA GLY A 58 -2.05 5.65 17.85
C GLY A 58 -1.14 4.44 17.76
N VAL A 59 0.17 4.66 17.82
CA VAL A 59 1.17 3.59 17.92
C VAL A 59 1.38 3.24 19.39
N LEU A 60 1.17 1.98 19.73
CA LEU A 60 1.39 1.44 21.07
C LEU A 60 2.83 0.94 21.24
N PRO A 61 3.33 0.84 22.50
CA PRO A 61 4.55 0.11 22.78
C PRO A 61 4.47 -1.33 22.24
N PRO A 62 5.57 -1.89 21.69
CA PRO A 62 5.57 -3.24 21.13
C PRO A 62 5.08 -4.29 22.14
N ARG A 63 4.06 -5.05 21.78
CA ARG A 63 3.43 -6.07 22.63
C ARG A 63 3.76 -7.50 22.22
N HIS A 64 3.97 -7.77 20.93
CA HIS A 64 3.99 -9.17 20.45
C HIS A 64 4.89 -9.49 19.26
N ALA A 65 5.68 -8.53 18.74
CA ALA A 65 6.60 -8.80 17.65
C ALA A 65 7.85 -7.91 17.71
N GLY A 66 8.91 -8.33 16.99
CA GLY A 66 10.21 -7.67 16.95
C GLY A 66 10.20 -6.31 16.25
N GLY A 67 11.39 -5.75 16.00
CA GLY A 67 11.56 -4.35 15.62
C GLY A 67 11.07 -3.91 14.24
N HIS A 68 10.25 -4.67 13.50
CA HIS A 68 9.65 -4.26 12.21
C HIS A 68 8.12 -4.07 12.30
N HIS A 69 7.60 -4.05 13.53
CA HIS A 69 6.19 -4.11 13.82
C HIS A 69 5.70 -2.80 14.45
N TYR A 70 4.49 -2.39 14.06
CA TYR A 70 3.78 -1.25 14.62
C TYR A 70 2.47 -1.77 15.18
N ASP A 71 2.36 -1.78 16.51
CA ASP A 71 1.09 -2.07 17.18
C ASP A 71 0.25 -0.80 17.16
N LEU A 72 -0.95 -0.89 16.59
CA LEU A 72 -1.84 0.25 16.42
C LEU A 72 -3.07 0.09 17.29
N ALA A 73 -3.43 1.15 18.00
CA ALA A 73 -4.73 1.34 18.62
C ALA A 73 -5.55 2.30 17.77
N VAL A 74 -6.77 1.91 17.45
CA VAL A 74 -7.69 2.74 16.67
C VAL A 74 -8.87 3.10 17.56
N ALA A 75 -9.15 4.39 17.67
CA ALA A 75 -10.26 4.95 18.42
C ALA A 75 -11.24 5.62 17.42
N PRO A 76 -12.33 4.96 17.02
CA PRO A 76 -13.30 5.52 16.09
C PRO A 76 -14.06 6.74 16.65
N ASP A 77 -14.16 6.86 17.98
CA ASP A 77 -14.84 7.97 18.63
C ASP A 77 -14.14 8.33 19.96
N VAL A 78 -13.28 9.35 19.91
CA VAL A 78 -12.52 9.84 21.07
C VAL A 78 -13.38 10.64 22.05
N ASN A 79 -14.62 10.96 21.70
CA ASN A 79 -15.53 11.71 22.57
C ASN A 79 -16.22 10.81 23.61
N LEU A 80 -16.20 9.49 23.41
CA LEU A 80 -16.73 8.50 24.36
C LEU A 80 -15.74 8.33 25.52
N GLN A 81 -15.83 9.24 26.49
CA GLN A 81 -15.02 9.24 27.71
C GLN A 81 -15.82 8.66 28.89
N PRO A 82 -15.16 8.01 29.87
CA PRO A 82 -13.72 7.80 29.99
C PRO A 82 -13.19 6.58 29.21
N ASP A 83 -14.08 5.68 28.80
CA ASP A 83 -13.72 4.39 28.19
C ASP A 83 -13.87 4.45 26.66
N VAL A 84 -12.90 5.10 26.02
CA VAL A 84 -12.86 5.24 24.56
C VAL A 84 -12.79 3.83 23.92
N PRO A 85 -13.78 3.44 23.11
CA PRO A 85 -13.75 2.14 22.47
C PRO A 85 -12.61 2.10 21.46
N MET A 86 -11.76 1.10 21.59
CA MET A 86 -10.61 0.90 20.71
C MET A 86 -10.55 -0.53 20.21
N PHE A 87 -10.12 -0.68 18.97
CA PHE A 87 -9.67 -1.97 18.46
C PHE A 87 -8.17 -1.92 18.20
N LEU A 88 -7.55 -3.08 18.38
CA LEU A 88 -6.11 -3.23 18.23
C LEU A 88 -5.80 -4.02 16.97
N GLU A 89 -4.77 -3.56 16.27
CA GLU A 89 -4.18 -4.32 15.19
C GLU A 89 -2.68 -4.03 15.10
N CYS A 90 -2.06 -4.52 14.04
CA CYS A 90 -0.68 -4.27 13.76
C CYS A 90 -0.38 -4.19 12.28
N ALA A 91 0.59 -3.34 11.97
CA ALA A 91 1.22 -3.24 10.68
C ALA A 91 2.63 -3.82 10.78
N VAL A 92 3.07 -4.57 9.77
CA VAL A 92 4.40 -5.15 9.76
C VAL A 92 5.08 -4.87 8.42
N ALA A 93 6.30 -4.35 8.48
CA ALA A 93 7.11 -4.10 7.31
C ALA A 93 7.81 -5.39 6.87
N ILE A 94 7.08 -6.34 6.27
CA ILE A 94 7.60 -7.66 5.88
C ILE A 94 8.83 -7.52 4.96
N THR A 95 8.77 -6.59 4.01
CA THR A 95 9.87 -6.28 3.07
C THR A 95 10.84 -5.22 3.62
N GLY A 96 10.72 -4.87 4.90
CA GLY A 96 11.45 -3.75 5.50
C GLY A 96 11.02 -2.37 5.00
N ASN A 97 9.90 -2.26 4.27
CA ASN A 97 9.35 -0.98 3.81
C ASN A 97 8.14 -0.56 4.69
N PRO A 98 8.28 0.48 5.54
CA PRO A 98 7.21 1.01 6.38
C PRO A 98 6.01 1.56 5.59
N ARG A 99 6.20 2.08 4.37
CA ARG A 99 5.09 2.50 3.49
C ARG A 99 4.15 1.33 3.20
N HIS A 100 4.70 0.19 2.77
CA HIS A 100 3.88 -0.99 2.50
C HIS A 100 3.14 -1.49 3.74
N ALA A 101 3.73 -1.33 4.93
CA ALA A 101 3.06 -1.66 6.18
C ALA A 101 1.87 -0.74 6.45
N ALA A 102 2.02 0.58 6.22
CA ALA A 102 0.94 1.55 6.34
C ALA A 102 -0.17 1.32 5.29
N ASP A 103 0.20 1.08 4.03
CA ASP A 103 -0.75 0.79 2.94
C ASP A 103 -1.55 -0.49 3.23
N SER A 104 -0.87 -1.57 3.63
CA SER A 104 -1.53 -2.84 3.97
C SER A 104 -2.45 -2.71 5.18
N TRP A 105 -2.08 -1.90 6.17
CA TRP A 105 -2.95 -1.59 7.30
C TRP A 105 -4.18 -0.80 6.85
N ALA A 106 -3.99 0.24 6.04
CA ALA A 106 -5.08 1.08 5.53
C ALA A 106 -6.08 0.27 4.68
N GLN A 107 -5.59 -0.66 3.85
CA GLN A 107 -6.43 -1.57 3.05
C GLN A 107 -7.18 -2.64 3.85
N THR A 108 -6.83 -2.82 5.13
CA THR A 108 -7.48 -3.83 5.99
C THR A 108 -8.19 -3.17 7.17
N ALA A 109 -7.55 -3.02 8.32
CA ALA A 109 -8.19 -2.41 9.49
C ALA A 109 -8.55 -0.94 9.29
N GLY A 110 -7.77 -0.19 8.50
CA GLY A 110 -8.12 1.17 8.10
C GLY A 110 -9.42 1.22 7.29
N ALA A 111 -9.62 0.30 6.36
CA ALA A 111 -10.85 0.17 5.58
C ALA A 111 -12.05 -0.12 6.49
N CYS A 112 -11.90 -1.00 7.48
CA CYS A 112 -12.95 -1.23 8.48
C CYS A 112 -13.23 -0.01 9.36
N LEU A 113 -12.21 0.79 9.72
CA LEU A 113 -12.41 2.08 10.41
C LEU A 113 -13.23 3.02 9.53
N LEU A 114 -12.83 3.21 8.27
CA LEU A 114 -13.51 4.10 7.34
C LEU A 114 -14.96 3.68 7.16
N GLU A 115 -15.21 2.39 6.96
CA GLU A 115 -16.57 1.85 6.81
C GLU A 115 -17.40 2.00 8.10
N LEU A 116 -16.82 1.77 9.28
CA LEU A 116 -17.53 1.98 10.56
C LEU A 116 -18.04 3.43 10.70
N LEU A 117 -17.28 4.39 10.18
CA LEU A 117 -17.62 5.81 10.24
C LEU A 117 -18.51 6.27 9.07
N ASP A 118 -18.43 5.62 7.90
CA ASP A 118 -19.16 5.98 6.68
C ASP A 118 -20.49 5.23 6.49
N ARG A 119 -20.47 3.90 6.63
CA ARG A 119 -21.62 2.97 6.64
C ARG A 119 -22.38 2.87 5.31
N ARG A 120 -21.69 3.04 4.19
CA ARG A 120 -22.29 3.00 2.84
C ARG A 120 -21.73 1.85 2.00
N GLU A 121 -21.04 0.90 2.63
CA GLU A 121 -20.39 -0.25 1.99
C GLU A 121 -19.40 0.18 0.90
N ARG A 122 -18.66 1.27 1.15
CA ARG A 122 -17.67 1.82 0.20
C ARG A 122 -16.27 1.27 0.41
N PHE A 123 -15.92 0.97 1.66
CA PHE A 123 -14.55 0.62 2.04
C PHE A 123 -14.45 -0.84 2.52
N ALA A 124 -15.51 -1.38 3.11
CA ALA A 124 -15.57 -2.74 3.60
C ALA A 124 -16.97 -3.34 3.44
N ASP A 125 -17.04 -4.66 3.34
CA ASP A 125 -18.29 -5.39 3.18
C ASP A 125 -19.01 -5.55 4.51
N HIS A 126 -20.34 -5.44 4.48
CA HIS A 126 -21.20 -5.75 5.61
C HIS A 126 -21.78 -7.16 5.48
N ALA A 127 -21.87 -7.87 6.61
CA ALA A 127 -22.60 -9.13 6.70
C ALA A 127 -23.41 -9.15 8.00
N GLY A 128 -24.72 -9.39 7.87
CA GLY A 128 -25.63 -9.49 9.01
C GLY A 128 -25.41 -10.78 9.82
N PRO A 129 -26.06 -10.89 10.99
CA PRO A 129 -25.90 -12.03 11.92
C PRO A 129 -26.32 -13.39 11.35
N GLU A 130 -27.19 -13.39 10.34
CA GLU A 130 -27.70 -14.59 9.66
C GLU A 130 -27.09 -14.77 8.25
N ASP A 131 -26.15 -13.91 7.86
CA ASP A 131 -25.50 -14.02 6.56
C ASP A 131 -24.57 -15.24 6.53
N HIS A 132 -24.74 -16.07 5.51
CA HIS A 132 -23.87 -17.21 5.25
C HIS A 132 -22.38 -16.86 5.08
N ARG A 133 -22.03 -15.61 4.78
CA ARG A 133 -20.64 -15.10 4.72
C ARG A 133 -20.22 -14.33 5.98
N GLY A 134 -21.12 -14.15 6.96
CA GLY A 134 -20.88 -13.44 8.21
C GLY A 134 -20.47 -14.33 9.37
N VAL A 135 -20.25 -13.73 10.54
CA VAL A 135 -20.07 -14.48 11.80
C VAL A 135 -21.45 -14.66 12.45
N PRO A 136 -21.91 -15.90 12.69
CA PRO A 136 -23.24 -16.15 13.25
C PRO A 136 -23.51 -15.36 14.54
N GLY A 137 -24.62 -14.62 14.55
CA GLY A 137 -25.05 -13.80 15.70
C GLY A 137 -24.37 -12.43 15.83
N TRP A 138 -23.51 -12.05 14.89
CA TRP A 138 -22.78 -10.77 14.92
C TRP A 138 -22.99 -9.99 13.62
N HIS A 139 -23.08 -8.66 13.72
CA HIS A 139 -22.93 -7.81 12.54
C HIS A 139 -21.43 -7.66 12.24
N MET A 140 -21.02 -8.01 11.03
CA MET A 140 -19.61 -7.98 10.62
C MET A 140 -19.36 -6.87 9.60
N ILE A 141 -18.29 -6.12 9.80
CA ILE A 141 -17.67 -5.23 8.79
C ILE A 141 -16.31 -5.82 8.46
N ALA A 142 -16.11 -6.30 7.23
CA ALA A 142 -14.89 -7.01 6.85
C ALA A 142 -14.20 -6.36 5.65
N SER A 143 -12.89 -6.14 5.79
CA SER A 143 -12.07 -5.67 4.67
C SER A 143 -11.92 -6.76 3.61
N GLY A 144 -11.47 -6.35 2.42
CA GLY A 144 -10.88 -7.28 1.46
C GLY A 144 -9.64 -8.00 2.01
N ALA A 145 -9.23 -9.07 1.33
CA ALA A 145 -8.01 -9.79 1.62
C ALA A 145 -6.80 -9.20 0.87
N THR A 146 -5.77 -8.80 1.60
CA THR A 146 -4.53 -8.22 1.06
C THR A 146 -3.40 -9.23 1.10
N GLY A 147 -2.76 -9.47 -0.04
CA GLY A 147 -1.56 -10.31 -0.17
C GLY A 147 -0.26 -9.53 -0.03
N MET A 148 0.76 -10.18 0.52
CA MET A 148 2.05 -9.58 0.94
C MET A 148 3.26 -10.38 0.42
N GLY A 149 3.13 -11.10 -0.69
CA GLY A 149 4.23 -11.71 -1.42
C GLY A 149 4.72 -10.84 -2.58
N LEU A 150 5.88 -11.18 -3.14
CA LEU A 150 6.39 -10.54 -4.37
C LEU A 150 5.72 -11.09 -5.63
N ASP A 151 5.16 -12.30 -5.58
CA ASP A 151 4.45 -12.93 -6.70
C ASP A 151 2.96 -12.54 -6.67
N VAL A 152 2.55 -11.74 -7.65
CA VAL A 152 1.18 -11.22 -7.78
C VAL A 152 0.17 -12.33 -8.02
N ALA A 153 0.49 -13.33 -8.86
CA ALA A 153 -0.41 -14.42 -9.16
C ALA A 153 -0.63 -15.31 -7.93
N GLU A 154 0.43 -15.54 -7.18
CA GLU A 154 0.35 -16.31 -5.93
C GLU A 154 -0.40 -15.55 -4.83
N ASN A 155 -0.20 -14.23 -4.72
CA ASN A 155 -1.00 -13.37 -3.86
C ASN A 155 -2.50 -13.50 -4.17
N GLN A 156 -2.88 -13.35 -5.44
CA GLN A 156 -4.28 -13.46 -5.87
C GLN A 156 -4.86 -14.85 -5.57
N ARG A 157 -4.10 -15.90 -5.86
CA ARG A 157 -4.52 -17.29 -5.58
C ARG A 157 -4.80 -17.51 -4.10
N LEU A 158 -3.91 -17.05 -3.23
CA LEU A 158 -4.06 -17.25 -1.78
C LEU A 158 -5.15 -16.34 -1.19
N GLN A 159 -5.34 -15.13 -1.72
CA GLN A 159 -6.47 -14.25 -1.37
C GLN A 159 -7.81 -14.90 -1.69
N LEU A 160 -7.98 -15.39 -2.92
CA LEU A 160 -9.18 -16.08 -3.35
C LEU A 160 -9.45 -17.33 -2.51
N ALA A 161 -8.42 -18.11 -2.21
CA ALA A 161 -8.57 -19.29 -1.35
C ALA A 161 -9.05 -18.92 0.06
N LEU A 162 -8.50 -17.83 0.64
CA LEU A 162 -8.87 -17.37 1.97
C LEU A 162 -10.30 -16.81 2.02
N VAL A 163 -10.70 -16.01 1.03
CA VAL A 163 -12.06 -15.45 0.91
C VAL A 163 -13.09 -16.57 0.68
N ASN A 164 -12.85 -17.47 -0.28
CA ASN A 164 -13.76 -18.57 -0.60
C ASN A 164 -13.91 -19.57 0.56
N ALA A 165 -12.89 -19.69 1.42
CA ALA A 165 -12.96 -20.56 2.57
C ALA A 165 -13.94 -20.07 3.64
N ASN A 166 -14.37 -18.81 3.59
CA ASN A 166 -15.30 -18.22 4.56
C ASN A 166 -14.82 -18.44 6.01
N VAL A 167 -13.55 -18.10 6.26
CA VAL A 167 -12.81 -18.53 7.46
C VAL A 167 -13.53 -18.15 8.75
N LEU A 168 -13.90 -16.87 8.93
CA LEU A 168 -14.51 -16.42 10.18
C LEU A 168 -15.84 -17.10 10.48
N HIS A 169 -16.69 -17.31 9.47
CA HIS A 169 -17.92 -18.06 9.63
C HIS A 169 -17.66 -19.48 10.13
N ARG A 170 -16.72 -20.19 9.47
CA ARG A 170 -16.44 -21.60 9.78
C ARG A 170 -15.75 -21.83 11.11
N ILE A 171 -15.05 -20.83 11.64
CA ILE A 171 -14.35 -20.92 12.93
C ILE A 171 -15.07 -20.15 14.05
N ALA A 172 -16.24 -19.56 13.81
CA ALA A 172 -16.93 -18.68 14.75
C ALA A 172 -17.04 -19.27 16.17
N ASP A 173 -17.49 -20.52 16.27
CA ASP A 173 -17.66 -21.25 17.54
C ASP A 173 -16.37 -21.33 18.40
N SER A 174 -15.21 -21.14 17.78
CA SER A 174 -13.92 -21.21 18.48
C SER A 174 -13.54 -19.93 19.21
N PHE A 175 -14.19 -18.78 18.95
CA PHE A 175 -13.81 -17.50 19.55
C PHE A 175 -14.97 -16.58 19.95
N THR A 176 -16.17 -16.74 19.40
CA THR A 176 -17.28 -15.79 19.66
C THR A 176 -17.72 -15.75 21.12
N ALA A 177 -17.57 -16.84 21.86
CA ALA A 177 -17.87 -16.90 23.30
C ALA A 177 -16.96 -16.00 24.16
N GLY A 178 -15.80 -15.59 23.66
CA GLY A 178 -14.83 -14.72 24.35
C GLY A 178 -14.89 -13.25 23.94
N LEU A 179 -15.91 -12.83 23.18
CA LEU A 179 -16.07 -11.45 22.74
C LEU A 179 -16.76 -10.61 23.83
N GLU A 180 -16.01 -9.71 24.45
CA GLU A 180 -16.46 -8.98 25.65
C GLU A 180 -16.79 -7.50 25.38
N SER A 181 -16.29 -6.91 24.28
CA SER A 181 -16.51 -5.49 23.99
C SER A 181 -17.97 -5.24 23.60
N PRO A 182 -18.65 -4.27 24.25
CA PRO A 182 -20.04 -3.93 23.93
C PRO A 182 -20.17 -3.04 22.68
N TYR A 183 -19.05 -2.55 22.13
CA TYR A 183 -19.06 -1.66 20.96
C TYR A 183 -18.70 -2.42 19.68
N PHE A 184 -17.53 -3.06 19.69
CA PHE A 184 -17.03 -3.88 18.59
C PHE A 184 -15.84 -4.70 19.07
N ASN A 185 -15.61 -5.84 18.42
CA ASN A 185 -14.44 -6.68 18.62
C ASN A 185 -13.67 -6.78 17.30
N GLY A 186 -12.37 -6.54 17.36
CA GLY A 186 -11.49 -6.63 16.19
C GLY A 186 -10.98 -8.04 15.99
N VAL A 187 -11.11 -8.58 14.78
CA VAL A 187 -10.61 -9.91 14.42
C VAL A 187 -9.69 -9.81 13.23
N LYS A 188 -8.42 -10.14 13.43
CA LYS A 188 -7.43 -10.25 12.34
C LYS A 188 -7.30 -11.70 11.92
N VAL A 189 -7.33 -11.93 10.61
CA VAL A 189 -6.99 -13.21 10.01
C VAL A 189 -5.69 -13.03 9.23
N PHE A 190 -4.71 -13.89 9.50
CA PHE A 190 -3.44 -13.95 8.78
C PHE A 190 -3.18 -15.39 8.36
N TYR A 191 -2.87 -15.58 7.09
CA TYR A 191 -2.59 -16.88 6.49
C TYR A 191 -1.44 -16.81 5.51
N GLY A 192 -0.42 -17.64 5.69
CA GLY A 192 0.67 -17.80 4.73
C GLY A 192 2.04 -17.80 5.40
N GLY A 193 3.09 -17.67 4.58
CA GLY A 193 4.47 -17.80 5.02
C GLY A 193 5.37 -18.28 3.89
N GLN A 194 6.51 -18.86 4.27
CA GLN A 194 7.35 -19.61 3.33
C GLN A 194 6.75 -21.01 3.10
N PRO A 195 6.96 -21.64 1.93
CA PRO A 195 6.60 -23.03 1.72
C PRO A 195 7.18 -23.93 2.83
N GLY A 196 6.34 -24.76 3.45
CA GLY A 196 6.73 -25.60 4.59
C GLY A 196 6.91 -24.88 5.94
N ALA A 197 6.73 -23.56 6.00
CA ALA A 197 6.74 -22.76 7.23
C ALA A 197 5.53 -21.83 7.26
N MET A 198 4.35 -22.45 7.19
CA MET A 198 3.06 -21.78 7.16
C MET A 198 2.61 -21.27 8.53
N GLU A 199 1.99 -20.10 8.53
CA GLU A 199 1.30 -19.56 9.69
C GLU A 199 -0.17 -19.34 9.37
N ALA A 200 -1.03 -19.91 10.22
CA ALA A 200 -2.45 -19.60 10.31
C ALA A 200 -2.69 -18.96 11.67
N GLU A 201 -2.91 -17.66 11.68
CA GLU A 201 -3.06 -16.87 12.88
C GLU A 201 -4.38 -16.13 12.86
N VAL A 202 -5.16 -16.32 13.92
CA VAL A 202 -6.33 -15.51 14.22
C VAL A 202 -6.01 -14.71 15.48
N ARG A 203 -6.24 -13.41 15.42
CA ARG A 203 -6.17 -12.54 16.59
C ARG A 203 -7.51 -11.93 16.89
N VAL A 204 -7.86 -11.87 18.16
CA VAL A 204 -9.05 -11.19 18.66
C VAL A 204 -8.59 -10.07 19.57
N ASN A 205 -9.04 -8.85 19.29
CA ASN A 205 -8.68 -7.62 20.01
C ASN A 205 -7.15 -7.44 20.17
N GLY A 206 -6.40 -7.79 19.12
CA GLY A 206 -4.94 -7.67 19.05
C GLY A 206 -4.16 -8.85 19.65
N GLU A 207 -4.82 -9.76 20.36
CA GLU A 207 -4.18 -10.92 20.99
C GLU A 207 -4.36 -12.19 20.15
N ARG A 208 -3.33 -13.02 20.08
CA ARG A 208 -3.40 -14.30 19.37
C ARG A 208 -4.40 -15.22 20.06
N HIS A 209 -5.40 -15.66 19.32
CA HIS A 209 -6.44 -16.55 19.81
C HIS A 209 -6.11 -18.00 19.41
N ALA A 210 -5.57 -18.77 20.36
CA ALA A 210 -5.01 -20.10 20.07
C ALA A 210 -6.04 -21.09 19.48
N ALA A 211 -7.25 -21.15 20.02
CA ALA A 211 -8.28 -22.07 19.54
C ALA A 211 -8.71 -21.76 18.10
N ALA A 212 -9.07 -20.50 17.82
CA ALA A 212 -9.36 -20.02 16.47
C ALA A 212 -8.21 -20.20 15.48
N SER A 213 -6.95 -19.93 15.88
CA SER A 213 -5.79 -20.17 15.03
C SER A 213 -5.65 -21.66 14.66
N ALA A 214 -5.88 -22.56 15.63
CA ALA A 214 -5.88 -24.00 15.38
C ALA A 214 -7.06 -24.44 14.50
N ALA A 215 -8.26 -23.90 14.72
CA ALA A 215 -9.43 -24.17 13.90
C ALA A 215 -9.24 -23.71 12.45
N MET A 216 -8.62 -22.55 12.25
CA MET A 216 -8.23 -22.04 10.94
C MET A 216 -7.20 -22.94 10.25
N ALA A 217 -6.16 -23.38 10.97
CA ALA A 217 -5.17 -24.31 10.44
C ALA A 217 -5.82 -25.64 9.96
N ALA A 218 -6.85 -26.12 10.68
CA ALA A 218 -7.59 -27.32 10.33
C ALA A 218 -8.47 -27.18 9.06
N LEU A 219 -8.63 -25.98 8.51
CA LEU A 219 -9.34 -25.77 7.23
C LEU A 219 -8.57 -26.30 6.03
N ASN A 220 -7.28 -26.66 6.19
CA ASN A 220 -6.41 -27.21 5.14
C ASN A 220 -6.43 -26.37 3.85
N LEU A 221 -6.33 -25.04 4.02
CA LEU A 221 -6.16 -24.11 2.92
C LEU A 221 -4.85 -24.41 2.17
N PRO A 222 -4.76 -24.05 0.88
CA PRO A 222 -3.59 -24.39 0.07
C PRO A 222 -2.35 -23.65 0.54
N GLU A 223 -1.22 -24.35 0.64
CA GLU A 223 0.08 -23.72 0.92
C GLU A 223 0.54 -22.83 -0.26
N PRO A 224 1.33 -21.78 0.02
CA PRO A 224 1.95 -20.97 -1.00
C PRO A 224 3.19 -21.68 -1.57
N LYS A 225 3.48 -21.41 -2.84
CA LYS A 225 4.60 -21.97 -3.62
C LYS A 225 5.88 -21.15 -3.47
N VAL A 226 5.73 -19.87 -3.16
CA VAL A 226 6.78 -18.91 -2.82
C VAL A 226 6.36 -18.19 -1.56
N PHE A 227 7.19 -17.31 -0.99
CA PHE A 227 6.73 -16.51 0.14
C PHE A 227 5.47 -15.71 -0.22
N THR A 228 4.37 -16.01 0.46
CA THR A 228 3.10 -15.30 0.29
C THR A 228 2.35 -15.39 1.59
N ALA A 229 1.91 -14.23 2.06
CA ALA A 229 1.03 -14.12 3.21
C ALA A 229 -0.16 -13.25 2.82
N VAL A 230 -1.33 -13.59 3.33
CA VAL A 230 -2.58 -12.85 3.11
C VAL A 230 -3.18 -12.52 4.45
N ARG A 231 -3.76 -11.33 4.54
CA ARG A 231 -4.51 -10.89 5.73
C ARG A 231 -5.79 -10.19 5.35
N TYR A 232 -6.76 -10.23 6.25
CA TYR A 232 -7.85 -9.27 6.28
C TYR A 232 -8.21 -8.99 7.74
N TYR A 233 -9.00 -7.94 7.93
CA TYR A 233 -9.50 -7.54 9.24
C TYR A 233 -11.02 -7.50 9.23
N ALA A 234 -11.63 -7.81 10.37
CA ALA A 234 -13.05 -7.68 10.58
C ALA A 234 -13.36 -7.00 11.91
N LEU A 235 -14.41 -6.20 11.93
CA LEU A 235 -15.04 -5.71 13.15
C LEU A 235 -16.34 -6.48 13.36
N LEU A 236 -16.50 -7.05 14.55
CA LEU A 236 -17.72 -7.73 14.97
C LEU A 236 -18.46 -6.84 15.96
N LEU A 237 -19.60 -6.32 15.55
CA LEU A 237 -20.46 -5.46 16.34
C LEU A 237 -21.59 -6.31 16.96
N PRO A 238 -21.84 -6.16 18.26
CA PRO A 238 -22.97 -6.85 18.89
C PRO A 238 -24.27 -6.30 18.33
N LEU A 239 -25.24 -7.20 18.12
CA LEU A 239 -26.60 -6.80 17.72
C LEU A 239 -27.51 -6.81 18.95
N PRO A 240 -28.01 -5.64 19.40
CA PRO A 240 -28.92 -5.60 20.53
C PRO A 240 -30.21 -6.40 20.26
N PRO A 241 -30.78 -7.08 21.27
CA PRO A 241 -32.01 -7.83 21.09
C PRO A 241 -33.13 -6.97 20.48
N GLY A 242 -33.73 -7.45 19.40
CA GLY A 242 -34.85 -6.78 18.72
C GLY A 242 -34.45 -5.67 17.75
N ARG A 243 -33.15 -5.48 17.46
CA ARG A 243 -32.68 -4.56 16.40
C ARG A 243 -32.23 -5.33 15.16
N SER A 244 -32.38 -4.68 14.01
CA SER A 244 -31.86 -5.15 12.71
C SER A 244 -30.47 -4.63 12.40
N GLU A 245 -29.98 -3.62 13.13
CA GLU A 245 -28.69 -2.97 12.92
C GLU A 245 -27.93 -2.80 14.24
N PRO A 246 -26.58 -2.85 14.21
CA PRO A 246 -25.75 -2.64 15.39
C PRO A 246 -25.73 -1.16 15.82
N GLU A 247 -25.22 -0.91 17.02
CA GLU A 247 -24.91 0.45 17.46
C GLU A 247 -23.56 0.89 16.90
N TYR A 248 -23.59 1.97 16.11
CA TYR A 248 -22.40 2.58 15.55
C TYR A 248 -21.93 3.77 16.40
N PRO A 249 -20.64 4.16 16.32
CA PRO A 249 -20.14 5.38 16.95
C PRO A 249 -20.94 6.64 16.55
N ALA A 250 -20.92 7.68 17.38
CA ALA A 250 -21.62 8.93 17.02
C ALA A 250 -20.88 9.69 15.91
N VAL A 251 -19.54 9.56 15.87
CA VAL A 251 -18.70 10.08 14.80
C VAL A 251 -19.12 9.50 13.45
N ARG A 252 -19.21 10.38 12.45
CA ARG A 252 -19.52 10.05 11.06
C ARG A 252 -18.55 10.75 10.12
N LEU A 253 -18.30 10.10 8.99
CA LEU A 253 -17.64 10.74 7.87
C LEU A 253 -18.68 11.50 7.05
N GLU A 254 -18.60 12.83 7.08
CA GLU A 254 -19.27 13.70 6.10
C GLU A 254 -18.41 13.79 4.84
N LEU A 255 -18.07 12.63 4.28
CA LEU A 255 -17.48 12.59 2.96
C LEU A 255 -18.61 12.85 1.97
N GLU A 256 -18.42 13.84 1.09
CA GLU A 256 -19.30 14.03 -0.06
C GLU A 256 -19.41 12.67 -0.78
N ASP A 257 -20.62 12.36 -1.25
CA ASP A 257 -20.78 11.21 -2.13
C ASP A 257 -19.84 11.43 -3.31
N ALA A 258 -18.73 10.68 -3.34
CA ALA A 258 -18.07 10.35 -4.58
C ALA A 258 -19.11 9.53 -5.34
N GLY A 259 -20.01 10.22 -6.05
CA GLY A 259 -21.27 9.67 -6.51
C GLY A 259 -21.06 8.36 -7.24
N ASP A 260 -21.67 7.30 -6.73
CA ASP A 260 -21.98 6.04 -7.42
C ASP A 260 -21.16 5.82 -8.71
N HIS A 261 -19.89 5.44 -8.56
CA HIS A 261 -19.03 5.04 -9.67
C HIS A 261 -19.12 3.54 -9.89
N CYS A 262 -20.35 3.06 -10.03
CA CYS A 262 -20.62 1.91 -10.87
C CYS A 262 -20.23 2.30 -12.31
N HIS A 263 -19.16 1.70 -12.86
CA HIS A 263 -18.75 1.89 -14.24
C HIS A 263 -19.81 1.36 -15.22
N ALA A 264 -20.82 2.17 -15.51
CA ALA A 264 -21.54 2.11 -16.77
C ALA A 264 -20.82 3.02 -17.77
N HIS A 265 -20.28 2.41 -18.82
CA HIS A 265 -19.67 3.10 -19.95
C HIS A 265 -20.66 4.10 -20.56
N ASN A 266 -20.45 5.41 -20.36
CA ASN A 266 -20.44 6.39 -21.45
C ASN A 266 -20.02 7.80 -21.00
N ALA A 267 -19.11 8.34 -21.81
CA ALA A 267 -18.76 9.73 -22.11
C ALA A 267 -19.11 10.84 -21.09
N THR A 268 -18.03 11.50 -20.65
CA THR A 268 -17.86 12.83 -20.02
C THR A 268 -17.61 12.83 -18.51
N CYS A 269 -16.35 12.63 -18.12
CA CYS A 269 -15.86 12.84 -16.76
C CYS A 269 -14.96 14.09 -16.71
N ARG A 270 -15.25 15.02 -15.80
CA ARG A 270 -14.39 16.16 -15.40
C ARG A 270 -13.79 15.93 -14.01
N CYS A 271 -13.01 14.87 -13.83
CA CYS A 271 -12.26 14.61 -12.58
C CYS A 271 -11.01 15.50 -12.45
N GLY A 272 -11.15 16.81 -12.71
CA GLY A 272 -10.07 17.79 -12.73
C GLY A 272 -9.46 18.06 -11.36
N GLY A 273 -8.84 17.05 -10.73
CA GLY A 273 -7.69 17.29 -9.89
C GLY A 273 -6.56 17.84 -10.77
N ASP A 274 -5.88 18.87 -10.30
CA ASP A 274 -4.74 19.43 -11.01
C ASP A 274 -3.72 18.32 -11.27
N LEU A 275 -3.41 18.09 -12.54
CA LEU A 275 -2.36 17.18 -12.94
C LEU A 275 -1.06 17.68 -12.34
N ASP A 276 -0.41 16.85 -11.53
CA ASP A 276 0.98 17.07 -11.16
C ASP A 276 1.80 17.20 -12.47
N PRO A 277 2.36 18.39 -12.77
CA PRO A 277 3.19 18.58 -13.95
C PRO A 277 4.42 17.65 -13.95
N GLU A 278 4.80 17.14 -12.78
CA GLU A 278 5.91 16.22 -12.58
C GLU A 278 5.54 14.74 -12.69
N HIS A 279 4.25 14.38 -12.67
CA HIS A 279 3.74 13.01 -12.75
C HIS A 279 2.42 12.88 -13.53
N PRO A 280 2.43 13.03 -14.86
CA PRO A 280 1.35 12.48 -15.65
C PRO A 280 1.48 10.95 -15.58
N GLY A 281 0.67 10.33 -14.71
CA GLY A 281 0.63 8.89 -14.50
C GLY A 281 0.20 8.15 -15.78
N PHE A 282 1.16 7.84 -16.64
CA PHE A 282 1.00 6.88 -17.72
C PHE A 282 1.51 5.52 -17.23
N GLU A 283 0.72 4.46 -17.42
CA GLU A 283 1.16 3.10 -17.14
C GLU A 283 2.46 2.81 -17.91
N ILE A 284 3.51 2.42 -17.18
CA ILE A 284 4.81 2.09 -17.75
C ILE A 284 4.85 0.58 -17.93
N GLY A 285 4.98 0.14 -19.18
CA GLY A 285 5.24 -1.27 -19.45
C GLY A 285 6.55 -1.74 -18.79
N LEU A 286 6.66 -3.06 -18.55
CA LEU A 286 7.91 -3.68 -18.07
C LEU A 286 9.09 -3.34 -18.99
N PRO A 287 10.35 -3.43 -18.52
CA PRO A 287 11.52 -3.32 -19.40
C PRO A 287 11.35 -4.29 -20.57
N HIS A 288 11.68 -3.87 -21.79
CA HIS A 288 11.39 -4.64 -23.01
C HIS A 288 11.88 -6.10 -22.93
N LEU A 289 13.12 -6.31 -22.46
CA LEU A 289 13.69 -7.66 -22.28
C LEU A 289 12.97 -8.52 -21.22
N VAL A 290 12.30 -7.90 -20.25
CA VAL A 290 11.48 -8.60 -19.23
C VAL A 290 10.07 -8.85 -19.76
N ALA A 291 9.54 -7.92 -20.54
CA ALA A 291 8.23 -8.03 -21.19
C ALA A 291 8.19 -9.14 -22.26
N GLU A 292 9.32 -9.38 -22.94
CA GLU A 292 9.46 -10.45 -23.94
C GLU A 292 9.51 -11.87 -23.34
N LEU A 293 9.83 -12.00 -22.05
CA LEU A 293 9.83 -13.30 -21.38
C LEU A 293 8.41 -13.81 -21.24
N SER A 294 8.21 -15.13 -21.43
CA SER A 294 6.99 -15.79 -20.97
C SER A 294 6.83 -15.62 -19.45
N ASP A 295 5.60 -15.72 -18.95
CA ASP A 295 5.35 -15.58 -17.51
C ASP A 295 6.17 -16.59 -16.68
N GLU A 296 6.39 -17.81 -17.21
CA GLU A 296 7.21 -18.86 -16.59
C GLU A 296 8.71 -18.56 -16.60
N GLU A 297 9.23 -17.91 -17.64
CA GLU A 297 10.62 -17.44 -17.68
C GLU A 297 10.81 -16.24 -16.78
N ARG A 298 9.85 -15.31 -16.78
CA ARG A 298 9.86 -14.13 -15.93
C ARG A 298 9.84 -14.50 -14.45
N ALA A 299 8.97 -15.44 -14.06
CA ALA A 299 8.91 -15.94 -12.68
C ALA A 299 10.20 -16.64 -12.23
N ARG A 300 10.94 -17.27 -13.15
CA ARG A 300 12.23 -17.92 -12.86
C ARG A 300 13.39 -16.93 -12.81
N SER A 301 13.40 -15.95 -13.69
CA SER A 301 14.52 -15.03 -13.87
C SER A 301 14.43 -13.81 -12.97
N VAL A 302 13.25 -13.23 -12.73
CA VAL A 302 13.11 -12.02 -11.89
C VAL A 302 13.35 -12.37 -10.41
N ARG A 303 14.39 -11.77 -9.83
CA ARG A 303 14.79 -11.94 -8.42
C ARG A 303 14.35 -10.79 -7.53
N ILE A 304 14.36 -9.59 -8.08
CA ILE A 304 13.98 -8.35 -7.36
C ILE A 304 13.06 -7.59 -8.29
N ASP A 305 11.92 -7.15 -7.77
CA ASP A 305 11.08 -6.12 -8.37
C ASP A 305 10.54 -5.25 -7.23
N THR A 306 10.95 -3.98 -7.19
CA THR A 306 10.53 -3.00 -6.19
C THR A 306 9.57 -1.95 -6.75
N GLY A 307 9.14 -2.11 -8.01
CA GLY A 307 8.45 -1.06 -8.76
C GLY A 307 9.38 0.09 -9.19
N ALA A 308 10.54 0.30 -8.57
CA ALA A 308 11.58 1.25 -9.00
C ALA A 308 12.83 0.57 -9.56
N MET A 309 13.06 -0.69 -9.21
CA MET A 309 14.21 -1.49 -9.63
C MET A 309 13.77 -2.91 -9.93
N ILE A 310 14.28 -3.49 -11.01
CA ILE A 310 14.09 -4.91 -11.36
C ILE A 310 15.47 -5.56 -11.53
N VAL A 311 15.70 -6.71 -10.90
CA VAL A 311 16.88 -7.55 -11.16
C VAL A 311 16.39 -8.90 -11.66
N ALA A 312 16.84 -9.29 -12.84
CA ALA A 312 16.48 -10.54 -13.46
C ALA A 312 17.73 -11.33 -13.86
N ASP A 313 17.90 -12.51 -13.27
CA ASP A 313 19.00 -13.45 -13.50
C ASP A 313 19.06 -13.82 -14.98
N GLY A 314 20.23 -13.59 -15.59
CA GLY A 314 20.48 -13.84 -17.01
C GLY A 314 19.84 -12.83 -17.96
N VAL A 315 19.14 -11.80 -17.45
CA VAL A 315 18.40 -10.81 -18.26
C VAL A 315 18.95 -9.39 -18.03
N GLY A 316 19.10 -8.95 -16.78
CA GLY A 316 19.71 -7.66 -16.47
C GLY A 316 19.22 -6.98 -15.19
N ASN A 317 19.81 -5.82 -14.91
CA ASN A 317 19.38 -4.93 -13.82
C ASN A 317 18.76 -3.67 -14.41
N PHE A 318 17.55 -3.34 -14.01
CA PHE A 318 16.75 -2.26 -14.57
C PHE A 318 16.35 -1.28 -13.48
N LEU A 319 16.53 0.01 -13.76
CA LEU A 319 16.16 1.11 -12.87
C LEU A 319 15.07 1.95 -13.55
N LYS A 320 14.02 2.29 -12.81
CA LYS A 320 13.01 3.25 -13.26
C LYS A 320 13.60 4.66 -13.20
N VAL A 321 13.51 5.38 -14.31
CA VAL A 321 14.11 6.70 -14.52
C VAL A 321 13.08 7.68 -15.11
N ARG A 322 13.33 8.97 -14.91
CA ARG A 322 12.54 10.05 -15.50
C ARG A 322 13.13 10.47 -16.85
N LEU A 323 12.25 10.66 -17.83
CA LEU A 323 12.55 11.19 -19.15
C LEU A 323 11.77 12.50 -19.33
N PRO A 324 12.39 13.66 -19.09
CA PRO A 324 11.74 14.95 -19.29
C PRO A 324 11.66 15.29 -20.79
N ILE A 325 10.49 15.73 -21.24
CA ILE A 325 10.22 16.11 -22.63
C ILE A 325 9.65 17.52 -22.64
N GLN A 326 10.30 18.42 -23.38
CA GLN A 326 9.86 19.81 -23.51
C GLN A 326 8.78 19.92 -24.58
N LEU A 327 7.69 20.62 -24.26
CA LEU A 327 6.60 20.91 -25.19
C LEU A 327 6.74 22.30 -25.80
N GLU A 328 6.24 22.46 -27.02
CA GLU A 328 6.21 23.76 -27.73
C GLU A 328 5.37 24.81 -26.98
N ASP A 329 4.36 24.38 -26.22
CA ASP A 329 3.52 25.25 -25.41
C ASP A 329 4.16 25.71 -24.08
N GLY A 330 5.44 25.39 -23.88
CA GLY A 330 6.24 25.85 -22.74
C GLY A 330 6.23 24.92 -21.53
N ARG A 331 5.42 23.86 -21.55
CA ARG A 331 5.39 22.85 -20.48
C ARG A 331 6.51 21.83 -20.64
N THR A 332 6.82 21.13 -19.55
CA THR A 332 7.64 19.91 -19.56
C THR A 332 6.77 18.76 -19.08
N VAL A 333 6.77 17.66 -19.82
CA VAL A 333 6.10 16.42 -19.44
C VAL A 333 7.15 15.40 -19.09
N VAL A 334 6.98 14.71 -17.97
CA VAL A 334 7.92 13.67 -17.54
C VAL A 334 7.33 12.30 -17.81
N TYR A 335 8.01 11.54 -18.67
CA TYR A 335 7.74 10.13 -18.86
C TYR A 335 8.56 9.31 -17.87
N LEU A 336 8.00 8.21 -17.38
CA LEU A 336 8.76 7.22 -16.64
C LEU A 336 9.16 6.08 -17.60
N ALA A 337 10.40 5.63 -17.49
CA ALA A 337 10.98 4.58 -18.33
C ALA A 337 11.95 3.71 -17.54
N TRP A 338 12.38 2.59 -18.10
CA TRP A 338 13.38 1.70 -17.54
C TRP A 338 14.73 1.92 -18.21
N ALA A 339 15.79 1.87 -17.41
CA ALA A 339 17.18 1.92 -17.82
C ALA A 339 17.87 0.63 -17.38
N TYR A 340 18.51 -0.10 -18.29
CA TYR A 340 19.45 -1.16 -17.94
C TYR A 340 20.74 -0.55 -17.40
N LEU A 341 21.24 -1.09 -16.31
CA LEU A 341 22.51 -0.75 -15.68
C LEU A 341 23.37 -1.99 -15.49
N GLU A 342 24.67 -1.85 -15.74
CA GLU A 342 25.65 -2.86 -15.34
C GLU A 342 25.62 -3.05 -13.81
N ALA A 343 25.90 -4.26 -13.34
CA ALA A 343 25.73 -4.62 -11.93
C ALA A 343 26.48 -3.69 -10.96
N GLU A 344 27.71 -3.27 -11.30
CA GLU A 344 28.48 -2.34 -10.48
C GLU A 344 27.80 -0.96 -10.37
N VAL A 345 27.30 -0.45 -11.50
CA VAL A 345 26.58 0.84 -11.56
C VAL A 345 25.25 0.76 -10.81
N PHE A 346 24.51 -0.34 -11.00
CA PHE A 346 23.23 -0.58 -10.34
C PHE A 346 23.38 -0.66 -8.81
N ASN A 347 24.40 -1.38 -8.33
CA ASN A 347 24.71 -1.48 -6.91
C ASN A 347 25.09 -0.11 -6.31
N GLU A 348 25.84 0.69 -7.06
CA GLU A 348 26.23 2.04 -6.64
C GLU A 348 25.03 2.98 -6.55
N VAL A 349 24.12 2.95 -7.54
CA VAL A 349 22.84 3.69 -7.48
C VAL A 349 22.04 3.29 -6.26
N GLY A 350 21.86 1.98 -6.04
CA GLY A 350 21.10 1.47 -4.89
C GLY A 350 21.73 1.86 -3.54
N ARG A 351 23.07 1.84 -3.44
CA ARG A 351 23.80 2.27 -2.24
C ARG A 351 23.57 3.77 -1.97
N ARG A 352 23.70 4.61 -3.00
CA ARG A 352 23.53 6.06 -2.88
C ARG A 352 22.11 6.50 -2.61
N GLY A 353 21.13 5.81 -3.18
CA GLY A 353 19.71 6.04 -2.90
C GLY A 353 19.37 5.82 -1.43
N ARG A 354 19.87 4.72 -0.86
CA ARG A 354 19.70 4.43 0.59
C ARG A 354 20.40 5.44 1.49
N SER A 355 21.53 5.99 1.07
CA SER A 355 22.26 7.01 1.84
C SER A 355 21.88 8.45 1.50
N GLN A 356 20.79 8.67 0.75
CA GLN A 356 20.33 10.00 0.30
C GLN A 356 21.44 10.86 -0.35
N SER A 357 22.34 10.23 -1.11
CA SER A 357 23.51 10.88 -1.73
C SER A 357 23.58 10.64 -3.24
N LEU A 358 22.40 10.54 -3.87
CA LEU A 358 22.26 10.42 -5.32
C LEU A 358 22.55 11.74 -6.05
N GLU A 359 22.26 12.88 -5.42
CA GLU A 359 22.31 14.19 -6.05
C GLU A 359 23.68 14.47 -6.70
N GLY A 360 23.64 14.92 -7.96
CA GLY A 360 24.83 15.31 -8.73
C GLY A 360 25.70 14.14 -9.23
N HIS A 361 25.36 12.90 -8.89
CA HIS A 361 26.06 11.73 -9.41
C HIS A 361 25.50 11.29 -10.77
N ARG A 362 26.43 10.95 -11.68
CA ARG A 362 26.10 10.53 -13.05
C ARG A 362 26.36 9.04 -13.26
N PHE A 363 25.42 8.36 -13.90
CA PHE A 363 25.48 6.91 -14.15
C PHE A 363 25.25 6.61 -15.63
N LYS A 364 25.94 5.60 -16.16
CA LYS A 364 25.75 5.15 -17.54
C LYS A 364 24.76 4.00 -17.58
N GLY A 365 23.87 4.01 -18.55
CA GLY A 365 22.89 2.95 -18.77
C GLY A 365 22.46 2.84 -20.23
N LEU A 366 21.51 1.94 -20.47
CA LEU A 366 20.83 1.77 -21.75
C LEU A 366 19.32 1.93 -21.55
N PHE A 367 18.65 2.64 -22.44
CA PHE A 367 17.20 2.83 -22.39
C PHE A 367 16.46 1.53 -22.75
N CYS A 368 15.40 1.17 -22.02
CA CYS A 368 14.77 -0.16 -22.11
C CYS A 368 13.26 -0.16 -22.39
N ASN A 369 12.67 0.99 -22.74
CA ASN A 369 11.26 1.05 -23.12
C ASN A 369 11.07 1.59 -24.53
N ALA A 370 10.02 1.11 -25.18
CA ALA A 370 9.37 1.87 -26.23
C ALA A 370 8.55 2.99 -25.59
N VAL A 371 8.77 4.24 -26.00
CA VAL A 371 8.01 5.39 -25.51
C VAL A 371 7.29 6.02 -26.69
N GLY A 372 5.96 5.95 -26.70
CA GLY A 372 5.15 6.64 -27.71
C GLY A 372 5.34 8.16 -27.57
N PRO A 373 5.51 8.91 -28.67
CA PRO A 373 5.30 8.53 -30.09
C PRO A 373 6.51 7.90 -30.81
N TRP A 374 7.70 7.87 -30.20
CA TRP A 374 8.94 7.41 -30.85
C TRP A 374 9.09 5.88 -30.90
N GLY A 375 8.35 5.16 -30.08
CA GLY A 375 8.28 3.69 -30.09
C GLY A 375 9.62 3.02 -29.80
N GLU A 376 9.88 1.91 -30.49
CA GLU A 376 11.06 1.06 -30.29
C GLU A 376 12.38 1.69 -30.75
N HIS A 377 12.32 2.81 -31.48
CA HIS A 377 13.52 3.52 -31.95
C HIS A 377 14.39 4.11 -30.83
N LEU A 378 13.90 4.10 -29.58
CA LEU A 378 14.66 4.51 -28.40
C LEU A 378 15.27 3.33 -27.64
N LEU A 379 14.94 2.09 -27.99
CA LEU A 379 15.46 0.91 -27.30
C LEU A 379 16.97 0.82 -27.42
N ARG A 380 17.61 0.50 -26.29
CA ARG A 380 19.06 0.37 -26.12
C ARG A 380 19.85 1.65 -26.42
N ALA A 381 19.19 2.80 -26.49
CA ALA A 381 19.88 4.08 -26.58
C ALA A 381 20.81 4.27 -25.37
N PRO A 382 22.11 4.59 -25.57
CA PRO A 382 23.01 4.89 -24.46
C PRO A 382 22.57 6.16 -23.75
N ILE A 383 22.44 6.11 -22.44
CA ILE A 383 21.96 7.23 -21.61
C ILE A 383 22.92 7.52 -20.47
N ILE A 384 23.01 8.80 -20.11
CA ILE A 384 23.56 9.25 -18.85
C ILE A 384 22.40 9.67 -17.96
N LEU A 385 22.35 9.05 -16.80
CA LEU A 385 21.43 9.36 -15.72
C LEU A 385 22.11 10.32 -14.76
N GLU A 386 21.36 11.27 -14.20
CA GLU A 386 21.80 12.09 -13.08
C GLU A 386 20.85 11.88 -11.91
N GLY A 387 21.42 11.69 -10.71
CA GLY A 387 20.64 11.64 -9.49
C GLY A 387 20.13 13.03 -9.13
N ARG A 388 18.84 13.12 -8.84
CA ARG A 388 18.15 14.32 -8.38
C ARG A 388 17.74 14.15 -6.91
N PRO A 389 17.71 15.24 -6.13
CA PRO A 389 17.10 15.18 -4.81
C PRO A 389 15.61 14.84 -4.95
N ALA A 390 15.04 14.21 -3.94
CA ALA A 390 13.59 14.08 -3.89
C ALA A 390 12.97 15.45 -3.59
N SER A 391 11.79 15.71 -4.15
CA SER A 391 11.06 16.97 -3.95
C SER A 391 10.60 17.15 -2.50
N GLU A 392 10.57 16.06 -1.72
CA GLU A 392 10.15 16.04 -0.32
C GLU A 392 11.28 15.55 0.62
N PRO A 393 11.45 16.17 1.81
CA PRO A 393 12.41 15.71 2.81
C PRO A 393 12.10 14.27 3.27
N GLY A 394 13.05 13.35 3.07
CA GLY A 394 12.93 11.93 3.47
C GLY A 394 12.53 10.97 2.33
N ALA A 395 12.07 11.48 1.19
CA ALA A 395 11.82 10.66 0.01
C ALA A 395 13.15 10.22 -0.67
N VAL A 396 13.10 9.08 -1.35
CA VAL A 396 14.29 8.53 -2.06
C VAL A 396 14.49 9.33 -3.34
N GLY A 397 15.71 9.86 -3.53
CA GLY A 397 16.08 10.56 -4.75
C GLY A 397 15.89 9.68 -6.00
N TYR A 398 15.61 10.31 -7.14
CA TYR A 398 15.35 9.63 -8.40
C TYR A 398 16.47 9.87 -9.41
N CYS A 399 16.52 9.05 -10.46
CA CYS A 399 17.44 9.25 -11.58
C CYS A 399 16.68 9.80 -12.79
N GLU A 400 17.24 10.82 -13.41
CA GLU A 400 16.72 11.48 -14.60
C GLU A 400 17.68 11.29 -15.78
N VAL A 401 17.15 11.03 -16.97
CA VAL A 401 17.95 10.99 -18.20
C VAL A 401 18.34 12.42 -18.57
N VAL A 402 19.64 12.71 -18.55
CA VAL A 402 20.17 14.07 -18.80
C VAL A 402 20.98 14.18 -20.09
N GLU A 403 21.53 13.07 -20.59
CA GLU A 403 22.38 13.07 -21.79
C GLU A 403 22.28 11.73 -22.52
N THR A 404 22.48 11.75 -23.84
CA THR A 404 22.53 10.56 -24.68
C THR A 404 23.31 10.89 -25.95
N SER A 405 24.04 9.91 -26.48
CA SER A 405 24.63 10.02 -27.83
C SER A 405 23.69 9.50 -28.92
N HIS A 406 22.52 8.96 -28.56
CA HIS A 406 21.55 8.47 -29.52
C HIS A 406 20.84 9.63 -30.23
N PRO A 407 20.88 9.74 -31.56
CA PRO A 407 20.38 10.91 -32.28
C PRO A 407 18.91 11.23 -31.97
N LEU A 408 18.02 10.23 -31.98
CA LEU A 408 16.60 10.46 -31.72
C LEU A 408 16.33 10.84 -30.26
N LEU A 409 16.78 10.05 -29.28
CA LEU A 409 16.64 10.38 -27.86
C LEU A 409 17.27 11.74 -27.49
N ASN A 410 18.36 12.13 -28.15
CA ASN A 410 18.94 13.46 -27.95
C ASN A 410 17.97 14.57 -28.40
N LYS A 411 17.27 14.39 -29.52
CA LYS A 411 16.20 15.30 -29.93
C LYS A 411 15.03 15.28 -28.95
N VAL A 412 14.66 14.10 -28.43
CA VAL A 412 13.60 13.97 -27.41
C VAL A 412 13.91 14.81 -26.17
N LEU A 413 15.16 14.81 -25.71
CA LEU A 413 15.59 15.56 -24.53
C LEU A 413 15.76 17.07 -24.76
N THR A 414 16.22 17.47 -25.96
CA THR A 414 16.72 18.83 -26.21
C THR A 414 15.81 19.70 -27.08
N GLU A 415 15.01 19.09 -27.95
CA GLU A 415 14.07 19.80 -28.82
C GLU A 415 12.71 19.95 -28.12
N ARG A 416 11.93 20.94 -28.58
CA ARG A 416 10.53 21.11 -28.17
C ARG A 416 9.63 20.35 -29.13
N TRP A 417 8.62 19.68 -28.59
CA TRP A 417 7.72 18.84 -29.36
C TRP A 417 6.26 19.35 -29.28
N PRO A 418 5.48 19.21 -30.36
CA PRO A 418 4.05 19.51 -30.31
C PRO A 418 3.36 18.66 -29.22
N ALA A 419 2.53 19.31 -28.39
CA ALA A 419 1.88 18.66 -27.25
C ALA A 419 0.96 17.52 -27.68
N ASP A 420 0.23 17.69 -28.79
CA ASP A 420 -0.62 16.70 -29.44
C ASP A 420 0.19 15.50 -29.98
N PHE A 421 1.40 15.73 -30.49
CA PHE A 421 2.30 14.65 -30.92
C PHE A 421 2.80 13.82 -29.74
N VAL A 422 3.22 14.45 -28.65
CA VAL A 422 3.77 13.75 -27.46
C VAL A 422 2.67 13.07 -26.64
N LEU A 423 1.52 13.71 -26.47
CA LEU A 423 0.45 13.22 -25.61
C LEU A 423 -0.58 12.39 -26.38
N GLY A 424 -0.86 12.70 -27.66
CA GLY A 424 -1.90 12.05 -28.46
C GLY A 424 -3.28 12.17 -27.80
N ASP A 425 -4.08 11.10 -27.84
CA ASP A 425 -5.38 10.97 -27.16
C ASP A 425 -5.27 11.02 -25.62
N ARG A 426 -4.04 11.03 -25.10
CA ARG A 426 -3.74 11.18 -23.68
C ARG A 426 -3.56 12.64 -23.29
N ASP A 427 -3.73 13.60 -24.22
CA ASP A 427 -3.79 15.01 -23.86
C ASP A 427 -5.04 15.23 -22.98
N PRO A 428 -4.87 15.63 -21.71
CA PRO A 428 -5.98 15.84 -20.80
C PRO A 428 -6.97 16.92 -21.28
N ARG A 429 -6.56 17.79 -22.21
CA ARG A 429 -7.43 18.79 -22.85
C ARG A 429 -8.39 18.19 -23.87
N LEU A 430 -8.04 17.07 -24.52
CA LEU A 430 -8.89 16.39 -25.50
C LEU A 430 -9.99 15.54 -24.84
N ARG A 431 -9.86 15.24 -23.54
CA ARG A 431 -10.89 14.53 -22.76
C ARG A 431 -12.02 15.43 -22.24
N ALA A 432 -11.89 16.74 -22.44
CA ALA A 432 -12.81 17.76 -21.92
C ALA A 432 -13.71 18.43 -22.98
N ALA A 433 -13.69 17.95 -24.23
CA ALA A 433 -14.51 18.46 -25.35
C ALA A 433 -15.74 17.58 -25.62
#